data_AF-A0A173LN63-F1
#
_entry.id   AF-A0A173LN63-F1
#
_cell.length_a   1.000
_cell.length_b   1.000
_cell.length_c   1.000
_cell.angle_alpha   90.00
_cell.angle_beta   90.00
_cell.angle_gamma   90.00
#
_symmetry.space_group_name_H-M   'P 1'
#
loop_
_entity.id
_entity.type
_entity.pdbx_description
1 polymer ?
#
loop_
_entity_poly.entity_id
_entity_poly.type
_entity_poly.pdbx_seq_one_letter_code
_entity_poly.pdbx_strand_id
1 'polypeptide(L)'
;MKDRKTALDPEEYRPHKGTTIRDATASEELSEKDVERIVEDVRTAAGRPSLSSAGTSPSFNLRMSAATRSRLDEVASDQGRRPGEVVREALEQYLASH
;
A
#
# COMPACT_ATOMS: atom_id res chain seq x y z
N MET A 1 -7.67 -3.28 -29.68
CA MET A 1 -6.57 -2.33 -29.90
C MET A 1 -6.34 -1.59 -28.59
N LYS A 2 -5.08 -1.37 -28.21
CA LYS A 2 -4.64 -0.95 -26.88
C LYS A 2 -4.98 0.51 -26.58
N ASP A 3 -5.82 0.77 -25.58
CA ASP A 3 -5.82 2.08 -24.91
C ASP A 3 -4.78 2.05 -23.80
N ARG A 4 -3.56 2.45 -24.18
CA ARG A 4 -2.46 2.71 -23.25
C ARG A 4 -2.85 3.96 -22.46
N LYS A 5 -3.28 3.82 -21.21
CA LYS A 5 -3.27 4.93 -20.26
C LYS A 5 -1.81 5.31 -20.05
N THR A 6 -1.36 6.35 -20.71
CA THR A 6 -0.11 7.03 -20.36
C THR A 6 -0.31 7.60 -18.96
N ALA A 7 0.23 6.93 -17.95
CA ALA A 7 0.38 7.53 -16.64
C ALA A 7 1.30 8.75 -16.85
N LEU A 8 0.76 9.94 -16.64
CA LEU A 8 1.58 11.15 -16.60
C LEU A 8 2.54 11.00 -15.41
N ASP A 9 3.81 11.29 -15.64
CA ASP A 9 4.80 11.34 -14.57
C ASP A 9 4.35 12.41 -13.55
N PRO A 10 4.11 12.06 -12.28
CA PRO A 10 3.64 13.01 -11.29
C PRO A 10 4.64 14.15 -11.04
N GLU A 11 5.92 13.99 -11.37
CA GLU A 11 6.92 15.07 -11.28
C GLU A 11 6.83 16.07 -12.45
N GLU A 12 6.19 15.71 -13.56
CA GLU A 12 6.10 16.52 -14.78
C GLU A 12 4.72 17.16 -15.00
N TYR A 13 3.76 16.94 -14.08
CA TYR A 13 2.43 17.53 -14.19
C TYR A 13 2.46 19.05 -13.98
N ARG A 14 2.46 19.80 -15.09
CA ARG A 14 2.16 21.24 -15.12
C ARG A 14 0.75 21.42 -15.68
N PRO A 15 -0.25 21.80 -14.87
CA PRO A 15 -1.57 22.06 -15.39
C PRO A 15 -1.51 23.18 -16.45
N HIS A 16 -2.16 22.97 -17.58
CA HIS A 16 -2.25 23.99 -18.62
C HIS A 16 -3.06 25.19 -18.10
N LYS A 17 -2.75 26.38 -18.60
CA LYS A 17 -3.47 27.59 -18.21
C LYS A 17 -4.96 27.44 -18.60
N GLY A 18 -5.84 27.36 -17.59
CA GLY A 18 -7.28 27.09 -17.77
C GLY A 18 -7.75 25.66 -17.45
N THR A 19 -6.89 24.80 -16.87
CA THR A 19 -7.33 23.49 -16.36
C THR A 19 -8.13 23.64 -15.07
N THR A 20 -9.41 23.26 -15.09
CA THR A 20 -10.25 23.20 -13.88
C THR A 20 -10.03 21.85 -13.18
N ILE A 21 -9.41 21.87 -12.00
CA ILE A 21 -9.25 20.70 -11.14
C ILE A 21 -10.46 20.62 -10.22
N ARG A 22 -11.19 19.50 -10.24
CA ARG A 22 -12.36 19.25 -9.39
C ARG A 22 -12.05 18.12 -8.41
N ASP A 23 -12.27 18.36 -7.13
CA ASP A 23 -12.38 17.27 -6.16
C ASP A 23 -13.72 16.55 -6.38
N ALA A 24 -13.70 15.21 -6.34
CA ALA A 24 -14.88 14.40 -6.66
C ALA A 24 -16.05 14.56 -5.66
N THR A 25 -15.89 15.35 -4.59
CA THR A 25 -16.88 15.50 -3.51
C THR A 25 -17.25 16.94 -3.13
N ALA A 26 -16.62 17.97 -3.70
CA ALA A 26 -16.93 19.37 -3.39
C ALA A 26 -17.17 20.18 -4.68
N SER A 27 -18.35 20.77 -4.82
CA SER A 27 -18.76 21.56 -6.01
C SER A 27 -18.15 22.97 -6.05
N GLU A 28 -17.00 23.20 -5.42
CA GLU A 28 -16.32 24.50 -5.36
C GLU A 28 -14.93 24.41 -6.01
N GLU A 29 -14.51 25.47 -6.70
CA GLU A 29 -13.17 25.54 -7.30
C GLU A 29 -12.11 25.55 -6.19
N LEU A 30 -11.11 24.69 -6.32
CA LEU A 30 -10.01 24.62 -5.35
C LEU A 30 -9.19 25.91 -5.39
N SER A 31 -8.92 26.48 -4.21
CA SER A 31 -8.02 27.61 -4.12
C SER A 31 -6.57 27.17 -4.35
N GLU A 32 -5.70 28.11 -4.72
CA GLU A 32 -4.26 27.83 -4.92
C GLU A 32 -3.61 27.24 -3.65
N LYS A 33 -4.10 27.64 -2.47
CA LYS A 33 -3.68 27.10 -1.17
C LYS A 33 -4.14 25.66 -0.94
N ASP A 34 -5.33 25.29 -1.45
CA ASP A 34 -5.80 23.91 -1.37
C ASP A 34 -4.99 22.99 -2.26
N VAL A 35 -4.65 23.47 -3.45
CA VAL A 35 -3.77 22.72 -4.38
C VAL A 35 -2.39 22.51 -3.75
N GLU A 36 -1.80 23.55 -3.15
CA GLU A 36 -0.50 23.44 -2.49
C GLU A 36 -0.52 22.42 -1.34
N ARG A 37 -1.55 22.48 -0.49
CA ARG A 37 -1.76 21.51 0.60
C ARG A 37 -1.91 20.07 0.09
N ILE A 38 -2.73 19.85 -0.95
CA ILE A 38 -2.94 18.51 -1.52
C ILE A 38 -1.64 17.97 -2.14
N VAL A 39 -0.87 18.81 -2.83
CA VAL A 39 0.42 18.43 -3.42
C VAL A 39 1.43 18.07 -2.32
N GLU A 40 1.47 18.82 -1.23
CA GLU A 40 2.33 18.54 -0.08
C GLU A 40 1.93 17.23 0.63
N ASP A 41 0.63 17.00 0.83
CA ASP A 41 0.10 15.76 1.42
C ASP A 41 0.46 14.53 0.56
N VAL A 42 0.30 14.62 -0.76
CA VAL A 42 0.64 13.53 -1.69
C VAL A 42 2.14 13.28 -1.72
N ARG A 43 2.98 14.32 -1.73
CA ARG A 43 4.45 14.17 -1.69
C ARG A 43 4.92 13.55 -0.37
N THR A 44 4.28 13.91 0.74
CA THR A 44 4.55 13.31 2.05
C THR A 44 4.14 11.83 2.08
N ALA A 45 3.02 11.48 1.43
CA ALA A 45 2.54 10.11 1.31
C ALA A 45 3.32 9.25 0.28
N ALA A 46 4.03 9.87 -0.66
CA ALA A 46 4.82 9.19 -1.70
C ALA A 46 6.21 8.72 -1.23
N GLY A 47 6.59 9.00 0.02
CA GLY A 47 7.73 8.37 0.68
C GLY A 47 7.39 6.94 1.13
N ARG A 48 8.40 6.07 1.18
CA ARG A 48 8.33 4.67 1.70
C ARG A 48 7.33 4.61 2.88
N PRO A 49 6.24 3.83 2.77
CA PRO A 49 5.20 3.81 3.81
C PRO A 49 5.87 3.59 5.16
N SER A 50 5.61 4.49 6.09
CA SER A 50 6.19 4.44 7.41
C SER A 50 5.74 3.14 8.09
N LEU A 51 6.68 2.23 8.33
CA LEU A 51 6.46 1.06 9.19
C LEU A 51 6.27 1.46 10.66
N SER A 52 6.39 2.76 11.01
CA SER A 52 6.15 3.30 12.35
C SER A 52 4.81 4.00 12.51
N SER A 53 4.09 4.30 11.42
CA SER A 53 2.69 4.72 11.50
C SER A 53 1.79 3.48 11.54
N ALA A 54 0.79 3.48 12.42
CA ALA A 54 -0.23 2.45 12.50
C ALA A 54 -1.13 2.45 11.26
N GLY A 55 -0.58 2.05 10.12
CA GLY A 55 -1.32 1.74 8.90
C GLY A 55 -1.72 0.26 8.88
N THR A 56 -2.80 -0.06 8.18
CA THR A 56 -3.21 -1.45 7.97
C THR A 56 -2.16 -2.15 7.09
N SER A 57 -1.37 -3.04 7.69
CA SER A 57 -0.47 -3.90 6.92
C SER A 57 -1.26 -4.67 5.85
N PRO A 58 -0.72 -4.83 4.62
CA PRO A 58 -1.35 -5.65 3.60
C PRO A 58 -1.68 -7.04 4.15
N SER A 59 -2.94 -7.47 4.00
CA SER A 59 -3.39 -8.79 4.43
C SER A 59 -3.39 -9.75 3.26
N PHE A 60 -2.87 -10.96 3.48
CA PHE A 60 -2.95 -12.06 2.53
C PHE A 60 -3.64 -13.25 3.18
N ASN A 61 -4.59 -13.86 2.48
CA ASN A 61 -5.31 -15.06 2.93
C ASN A 61 -4.92 -16.24 2.05
N LEU A 62 -4.43 -17.31 2.67
CA LEU A 62 -4.03 -18.55 2.00
C LEU A 62 -5.00 -19.69 2.37
N ARG A 63 -5.37 -20.49 1.37
CA ARG A 63 -6.04 -21.78 1.61
C ARG A 63 -4.99 -22.87 1.80
N MET A 64 -5.12 -23.65 2.85
CA MET A 64 -4.25 -24.78 3.17
C MET A 64 -5.08 -25.95 3.70
N SER A 65 -4.49 -27.15 3.68
CA SER A 65 -5.12 -28.33 4.27
C SER A 65 -5.23 -28.18 5.80
N ALA A 66 -6.20 -28.87 6.41
CA ALA A 66 -6.34 -28.90 7.86
C ALA A 66 -5.07 -29.40 8.56
N ALA A 67 -4.44 -30.44 8.03
CA ALA A 67 -3.19 -30.99 8.56
C ALA A 67 -2.05 -29.95 8.55
N THR A 68 -1.90 -29.22 7.44
CA THR A 68 -0.90 -28.14 7.34
C THR A 68 -1.17 -27.04 8.36
N ARG A 69 -2.45 -26.67 8.55
CA ARG A 69 -2.83 -25.65 9.52
C ARG A 69 -2.51 -26.09 10.95
N SER A 70 -2.89 -27.31 11.33
CA SER A 70 -2.59 -27.88 12.65
C SER A 70 -1.09 -27.89 12.92
N ARG A 71 -0.29 -28.29 11.93
CA ARG A 71 1.17 -28.29 12.09
C ARG A 71 1.76 -26.90 12.30
N LEU A 72 1.22 -25.89 11.62
CA LEU A 72 1.62 -24.49 11.84
C LEU A 72 1.27 -24.03 13.27
N ASP A 73 0.08 -24.38 13.76
CA ASP A 73 -0.36 -24.00 15.11
C ASP A 73 0.49 -24.69 16.20
N GLU A 74 0.90 -25.95 15.99
CA GLU A 74 1.87 -26.66 16.86
C GLU A 74 3.22 -25.93 16.91
N VAL A 75 3.83 -25.67 15.75
CA VAL A 75 5.14 -25.01 15.66
C VAL A 75 5.11 -23.62 16.28
N ALA A 76 4.02 -22.87 16.06
CA ALA A 76 3.85 -21.55 16.67
C ALA A 76 3.72 -21.64 18.19
N SER A 77 2.99 -22.63 18.70
CA SER A 77 2.81 -22.85 20.14
C SER A 77 4.11 -23.25 20.83
N ASP A 78 4.88 -24.17 20.24
CA ASP A 78 6.17 -24.61 20.75
C ASP A 78 7.17 -23.45 20.86
N GLN A 79 7.07 -22.46 19.96
CA GLN A 79 7.92 -21.27 19.96
C GLN A 79 7.35 -20.11 20.80
N GLY A 80 6.13 -20.22 21.34
CA GLY A 80 5.45 -19.12 22.01
C GLY A 80 5.12 -17.93 21.11
N ARG A 81 4.92 -18.18 19.81
CA ARG A 81 4.73 -17.16 18.76
C ARG A 81 3.36 -17.23 18.12
N ARG A 82 3.00 -16.20 17.36
CA ARG A 82 1.76 -16.22 16.57
C ARG A 82 1.98 -16.97 15.26
N PRO A 83 1.00 -17.77 14.77
CA PRO A 83 1.10 -18.45 13.48
C PRO A 83 1.46 -17.52 12.31
N GLY A 84 0.93 -16.29 12.32
CA GLY A 84 1.25 -15.29 11.29
C GLY A 84 2.70 -14.80 11.30
N GLU A 85 3.36 -14.80 12.47
CA GLU A 85 4.79 -14.45 12.57
C GLU A 85 5.65 -15.56 11.99
N VAL A 86 5.32 -16.81 12.29
CA VAL A 86 6.00 -17.99 11.73
C VAL A 86 5.86 -18.04 10.21
N VAL A 87 4.65 -17.79 9.69
CA VAL A 87 4.41 -17.74 8.23
C VAL A 87 5.20 -16.61 7.58
N ARG A 88 5.20 -15.42 8.18
CA ARG A 88 5.93 -14.27 7.65
C ARG A 88 7.42 -14.57 7.56
N GLU A 89 8.02 -15.04 8.64
CA GLU A 89 9.45 -15.35 8.69
C GLU A 89 9.80 -16.46 7.69
N ALA A 90 9.01 -17.54 7.63
CA ALA A 90 9.25 -18.62 6.68
C ALA A 90 9.19 -18.14 5.22
N LEU A 91 8.24 -17.25 4.91
CA LEU A 91 8.13 -16.65 3.57
C LEU A 91 9.31 -15.74 3.26
N GLU A 92 9.74 -14.90 4.20
CA GLU A 92 10.92 -14.03 4.04
C GLU A 92 12.19 -14.85 3.80
N GLN A 93 12.40 -15.93 4.56
CA GLN A 93 13.53 -16.83 4.38
C GLN A 93 13.51 -17.52 3.01
N TYR A 94 12.34 -18.02 2.59
CA TYR A 94 12.18 -18.67 1.29
C TYR A 94 12.48 -17.70 0.13
N LEU A 95 11.99 -16.46 0.21
CA LEU A 95 12.23 -15.45 -0.81
C LEU A 95 13.68 -14.93 -0.81
N ALA A 96 14.37 -14.94 0.33
CA ALA A 96 15.78 -14.57 0.39
C ALA A 96 16.71 -15.63 -0.24
N SER A 97 16.26 -16.88 -0.32
CA SER A 97 17.04 -18.00 -0.87
C SER A 97 16.74 -18.33 -2.34
N HIS A 98 15.95 -17.50 -3.04
CA HIS A 98 15.51 -17.69 -4.43
C HIS A 98 15.60 -16.39 -5.22
#